data_AF-A0A7S2PYA1-F1
#
_entry.id   AF-A0A7S2PYA1-F1
#
_cell.length_a   1.000
_cell.length_b   1.000
_cell.length_c   1.000
_cell.angle_alpha   90.00
_cell.angle_beta   90.00
_cell.angle_gamma   90.00
#
_symmetry.space_group_name_H-M   'P 1'
#
loop_
_entity.id
_entity.type
_entity.pdbx_description
1 polymer ?
#
loop_
_entity_poly.entity_id
_entity_poly.type
_entity_poly.pdbx_seq_one_letter_code
_entity_poly.pdbx_strand_id
1 'polypeptide(L)'
;INSPEVDAVYIATTADHHFEWAKQSLLAGKPTVVEKPMTLRLADTKELIDLARQNNTFLMEGMWTRCFPAMHKLRQIIAAGELGRILYCQGDFGWKFPTNNLDD
;
A
#
# COMPACT_ATOMS: atom_id res chain seq x y z
N ILE A 1 0.55 -10.73 17.10
CA ILE A 1 0.01 -11.49 15.94
C ILE A 1 -0.61 -12.85 16.32
N ASN A 2 -0.14 -13.56 17.36
CA ASN A 2 -0.64 -14.91 17.71
C ASN A 2 -1.94 -14.94 18.54
N SER A 3 -2.51 -13.78 18.91
CA SER A 3 -3.78 -13.76 19.63
C SER A 3 -4.90 -14.27 18.71
N PRO A 4 -5.76 -15.20 19.18
CA PRO A 4 -6.92 -15.65 18.42
C PRO A 4 -7.96 -14.55 18.22
N GLU A 5 -7.98 -13.51 19.07
CA GLU A 5 -8.92 -12.39 19.00
C GLU A 5 -8.58 -11.35 17.91
N VAL A 6 -7.42 -11.47 17.27
CA VAL A 6 -6.99 -10.54 16.23
C VAL A 6 -7.51 -11.00 14.87
N ASP A 7 -8.43 -10.25 14.28
CA ASP A 7 -8.98 -10.54 12.96
C ASP A 7 -8.07 -10.11 11.80
N ALA A 8 -7.28 -9.04 12.00
CA ALA A 8 -6.38 -8.49 10.99
C ALA A 8 -5.24 -7.71 11.64
N VAL A 9 -4.15 -7.48 10.89
CA VAL A 9 -2.97 -6.73 11.32
C VAL A 9 -2.75 -5.54 10.39
N TYR A 10 -2.54 -4.37 10.97
CA TYR A 10 -2.12 -3.16 10.27
C TYR A 10 -0.70 -2.79 10.68
N ILE A 11 0.22 -2.78 9.72
CA ILE A 11 1.65 -2.53 9.95
C ILE A 11 1.94 -1.10 9.53
N ALA A 12 2.19 -0.24 10.52
CA ALA A 12 2.55 1.17 10.36
C ALA A 12 3.89 1.50 11.05
N THR A 13 4.82 0.54 11.04
CA THR A 13 6.19 0.75 11.50
C THR A 13 6.98 1.59 10.49
N THR A 14 8.27 1.79 10.71
CA THR A 14 9.13 2.35 9.67
C THR A 14 9.31 1.35 8.51
N ALA A 15 9.55 1.87 7.30
CA ALA A 15 9.51 1.07 6.06
C ALA A 15 10.54 -0.06 5.99
N ASP A 16 11.67 0.08 6.69
CA ASP A 16 12.69 -0.95 6.85
C ASP A 16 12.20 -2.19 7.63
N HIS A 17 11.19 -2.02 8.47
CA HIS A 17 10.60 -3.11 9.26
C HIS A 17 9.33 -3.72 8.65
N HIS A 18 8.80 -3.14 7.57
CA HIS A 18 7.54 -3.59 6.98
C HIS A 18 7.59 -5.06 6.53
N PHE A 19 8.67 -5.47 5.83
CA PHE A 19 8.79 -6.83 5.30
C PHE A 19 8.76 -7.88 6.40
N GLU A 20 9.58 -7.69 7.44
CA GLU A 20 9.70 -8.64 8.55
C GLU A 20 8.35 -8.85 9.25
N TRP A 21 7.67 -7.76 9.62
CA TRP A 21 6.39 -7.85 10.30
C TRP A 21 5.27 -8.38 9.39
N ALA A 22 5.28 -8.02 8.11
CA ALA A 22 4.28 -8.52 7.16
C ALA A 22 4.42 -10.02 6.95
N LYS A 23 5.65 -10.50 6.80
CA LYS A 23 5.94 -11.93 6.67
C LYS A 23 5.47 -12.71 7.90
N GLN A 24 5.81 -12.24 9.10
CA GLN A 24 5.35 -12.89 10.34
C GLN A 24 3.82 -12.92 10.46
N SER A 25 3.16 -11.81 10.12
CA SER A 25 1.69 -11.72 10.15
C SER A 25 1.02 -12.68 9.17
N LEU A 26 1.52 -12.77 7.94
CA LEU A 26 1.01 -13.69 6.91
C LEU A 26 1.29 -15.16 7.24
N LEU A 27 2.44 -15.49 7.85
CA LEU A 27 2.74 -16.82 8.37
C LEU A 27 1.80 -17.22 9.52
N ALA A 28 1.36 -16.26 10.32
CA ALA A 28 0.33 -16.45 11.34
C ALA A 28 -1.10 -16.53 10.77
N GLY A 29 -1.26 -16.48 9.44
CA GLY A 29 -2.55 -16.55 8.75
C GLY A 29 -3.43 -15.31 8.95
N LYS A 30 -2.85 -14.17 9.33
CA LYS A 30 -3.61 -12.95 9.62
C LYS A 30 -3.72 -12.06 8.37
N PRO A 31 -4.95 -11.67 7.95
CA PRO A 31 -5.15 -10.58 6.98
C PRO A 31 -4.28 -9.37 7.33
N THR A 32 -3.49 -8.89 6.38
CA THR A 32 -2.45 -7.90 6.66
C THR A 32 -2.56 -6.70 5.73
N VAL A 33 -2.57 -5.50 6.31
CA VAL A 33 -2.38 -4.23 5.59
C VAL A 33 -1.04 -3.64 6.00
N VAL A 34 -0.22 -3.24 5.04
CA VAL A 34 1.13 -2.68 5.27
C VAL A 34 1.17 -1.26 4.77
N GLU A 35 1.55 -0.28 5.59
CA GLU A 35 1.72 1.10 5.15
C GLU A 35 2.67 1.25 3.97
N LYS A 36 2.52 2.35 3.23
CA LYS A 36 3.37 2.62 2.07
C LYS A 36 4.78 3.11 2.48
N PRO A 37 5.82 2.82 1.69
CA PRO A 37 5.87 1.76 0.70
C PRO A 37 5.80 0.38 1.39
N MET A 38 5.08 -0.59 0.82
CA MET A 38 4.93 -1.93 1.42
C MET A 38 6.27 -2.58 1.74
N THR A 39 7.25 -2.46 0.86
CA THR A 39 8.64 -2.86 1.12
C THR A 39 9.61 -1.93 0.38
N LEU A 40 10.90 -2.03 0.70
CA LEU A 40 11.96 -1.26 0.03
C LEU A 40 12.51 -1.96 -1.23
N ARG A 41 12.17 -3.24 -1.47
CA ARG A 41 12.72 -4.02 -2.59
C ARG A 41 11.63 -4.84 -3.28
N LEU A 42 11.68 -4.89 -4.60
CA LEU A 42 10.74 -5.70 -5.40
C LEU A 42 10.71 -7.18 -4.99
N ALA A 43 11.87 -7.75 -4.65
CA ALA A 43 11.97 -9.15 -4.22
C ALA A 43 11.15 -9.42 -2.94
N ASP A 44 11.22 -8.51 -1.96
CA ASP A 44 10.50 -8.62 -0.70
C ASP A 44 8.98 -8.52 -0.92
N THR A 45 8.54 -7.57 -1.75
CA THR A 45 7.12 -7.46 -2.12
C THR A 45 6.61 -8.72 -2.82
N LYS A 46 7.38 -9.30 -3.74
CA LYS A 46 7.01 -10.55 -4.43
C LYS A 46 6.87 -11.70 -3.44
N GLU A 47 7.81 -11.84 -2.52
CA GLU A 47 7.77 -12.88 -1.49
C GLU A 47 6.52 -12.75 -0.61
N LEU A 48 6.15 -11.54 -0.17
CA LEU A 48 4.92 -11.33 0.61
C LEU A 48 3.66 -11.67 -0.19
N ILE A 49 3.60 -11.31 -1.48
CA ILE A 49 2.45 -11.64 -2.34
C ILE A 49 2.32 -13.16 -2.52
N ASP A 50 3.43 -13.84 -2.77
CA ASP A 50 3.43 -15.29 -2.96
C ASP A 50 3.05 -16.01 -1.67
N LEU A 51 3.57 -15.56 -0.51
CA LEU A 51 3.20 -16.07 0.81
C LEU A 51 1.71 -15.85 1.11
N ALA A 52 1.18 -14.66 0.83
CA ALA A 52 -0.24 -14.35 1.01
C ALA A 52 -1.14 -15.27 0.16
N ARG A 53 -0.75 -15.51 -1.10
CA ARG A 53 -1.47 -16.45 -1.99
C ARG A 53 -1.39 -17.90 -1.52
N GLN A 54 -0.19 -18.35 -1.13
CA GLN A 54 0.02 -19.72 -0.61
C GLN A 54 -0.79 -20.00 0.65
N ASN A 55 -0.85 -19.01 1.55
CA ASN A 55 -1.59 -19.14 2.80
C ASN A 55 -3.09 -18.78 2.67
N ASN A 56 -3.54 -18.37 1.48
CA ASN A 56 -4.88 -17.84 1.23
C ASN A 56 -5.27 -16.70 2.21
N THR A 57 -4.30 -15.82 2.48
CA THR A 57 -4.42 -14.70 3.41
C THR A 57 -4.47 -13.38 2.66
N PHE A 58 -5.32 -12.46 3.09
CA PHE A 58 -5.39 -11.13 2.49
C PHE A 58 -4.11 -10.32 2.76
N LEU A 59 -3.60 -9.65 1.72
CA LEU A 59 -2.49 -8.71 1.79
C LEU A 59 -2.81 -7.46 0.97
N MET A 60 -2.59 -6.27 1.53
CA MET A 60 -2.77 -5.00 0.81
C MET A 60 -1.76 -3.95 1.26
N GLU A 61 -1.27 -3.14 0.31
CA GLU A 61 -0.54 -1.91 0.63
C GLU A 61 -1.51 -0.82 1.08
N GLY A 62 -1.15 -0.03 2.09
CA GLY A 62 -1.88 1.10 2.67
C GLY A 62 -2.01 2.31 1.73
N MET A 63 -2.31 2.08 0.45
CA MET A 63 -2.52 3.11 -0.55
C MET A 63 -3.93 3.71 -0.45
N TRP A 64 -4.21 4.32 0.70
CA TRP A 64 -5.49 4.91 1.10
C TRP A 64 -6.13 5.83 0.05
N THR A 65 -5.33 6.54 -0.75
CA THR A 65 -5.81 7.40 -1.84
C THR A 65 -6.64 6.65 -2.87
N ARG A 66 -6.41 5.34 -3.06
CA ARG A 66 -7.22 4.48 -3.94
C ARG A 66 -8.66 4.30 -3.47
N CYS A 67 -8.92 4.56 -2.19
CA CYS A 67 -10.24 4.42 -1.56
C CYS A 67 -11.05 5.72 -1.56
N PHE A 68 -10.51 6.83 -2.07
CA PHE A 68 -11.26 8.10 -2.12
C PHE A 68 -12.47 8.01 -3.07
N PRO A 69 -13.62 8.64 -2.73
CA PRO A 69 -14.78 8.69 -3.62
C PRO A 69 -14.46 9.22 -5.02
N ALA A 70 -13.54 10.19 -5.11
CA ALA A 70 -13.06 10.72 -6.39
C ALA A 70 -12.37 9.65 -7.25
N MET A 71 -11.57 8.76 -6.65
CA MET A 71 -10.94 7.65 -7.39
C MET A 71 -11.97 6.61 -7.82
N HIS A 72 -12.98 6.35 -7.00
CA HIS A 72 -14.09 5.47 -7.40
C HIS A 72 -14.86 6.04 -8.60
N LYS A 73 -15.24 7.31 -8.54
CA LYS A 73 -15.95 7.99 -9.64
C LYS A 73 -15.10 8.07 -10.91
N LEU A 74 -13.80 8.36 -10.80
CA LEU A 74 -12.89 8.36 -11.94
C LEU A 74 -12.85 7.00 -12.64
N ARG A 75 -12.78 5.89 -11.87
CA ARG A 75 -12.83 4.54 -12.44
C ARG A 75 -14.14 4.25 -13.15
N GLN A 76 -15.28 4.70 -12.61
CA GLN A 76 -16.59 4.56 -13.26
C GLN A 76 -16.63 5.29 -14.61
N ILE A 77 -16.18 6.56 -14.65
CA ILE A 77 -16.13 7.39 -15.86
C ILE A 77 -15.26 6.73 -16.94
N ILE A 78 -14.07 6.23 -16.55
CA ILE A 78 -13.16 5.53 -17.47
C ILE A 78 -13.82 4.24 -17.99
N ALA A 79 -14.43 3.43 -17.11
CA ALA A 79 -15.07 2.18 -17.50
C ALA A 79 -16.29 2.38 -18.40
N ALA A 80 -17.03 3.48 -18.22
CA ALA A 80 -18.16 3.85 -19.06
C ALA A 80 -17.75 4.40 -20.43
N GLY A 81 -16.45 4.67 -20.65
CA GLY A 81 -15.95 5.19 -21.93
C GLY A 81 -16.32 6.66 -22.18
N GLU A 82 -16.76 7.40 -21.15
CA GLU A 82 -17.24 8.79 -21.27
C GLU A 82 -16.17 9.75 -21.81
N LEU A 83 -14.89 9.43 -21.58
CA LEU A 83 -13.74 10.22 -22.05
C LEU A 83 -13.21 9.76 -23.42
N GLY A 84 -13.82 8.74 -24.03
CA GLY A 84 -13.30 8.09 -25.23
C GLY A 84 -11.95 7.40 -24.99
N ARG A 85 -11.07 7.42 -26.00
CA ARG A 85 -9.72 6.85 -25.89
C ARG A 85 -8.86 7.76 -25.02
N ILE A 86 -8.45 7.27 -23.85
CA ILE A 86 -7.47 7.96 -23.00
C ILE A 86 -6.12 8.05 -23.73
N LEU A 87 -5.61 9.28 -23.87
CA LEU A 87 -4.34 9.54 -24.55
C LEU A 87 -3.19 9.82 -23.57
N TYR A 88 -3.49 10.43 -22.42
CA TYR A 88 -2.48 10.94 -21.50
C TYR A 88 -3.02 11.05 -20.08
N CYS A 89 -2.14 10.90 -19.09
CA CYS A 89 -2.42 11.10 -17.67
C CYS A 89 -1.18 11.74 -17.02
N GLN A 90 -1.39 12.77 -16.20
CA GLN A 90 -0.34 13.47 -15.46
C GLN A 90 -0.76 13.62 -14.00
N GLY A 91 0.21 13.49 -13.10
CA GLY A 91 0.04 13.77 -11.69
C GLY A 91 1.34 14.30 -11.10
N ASP A 92 1.22 15.34 -10.28
CA ASP A 92 2.33 16.02 -9.64
C ASP A 92 2.14 15.95 -8.12
N PHE A 93 3.21 15.62 -7.39
CA PHE A 93 3.20 15.54 -5.92
C PHE A 93 4.50 16.11 -5.36
N GLY A 94 4.49 17.40 -5.03
CA GLY A 94 5.66 18.10 -4.51
C GLY A 94 5.29 19.38 -3.78
N TRP A 95 6.09 19.73 -2.79
CA TRP A 95 6.00 20.98 -2.05
C TRP A 95 7.38 21.60 -1.89
N LYS A 96 7.41 22.92 -1.75
CA LYS A 96 8.64 23.64 -1.40
C LYS A 96 8.87 23.49 0.10
N PHE A 97 9.89 22.72 0.49
CA PHE A 97 10.32 22.70 1.88
C PHE A 97 11.03 24.01 2.24
N PRO A 98 10.76 24.63 3.40
CA PRO A 98 11.60 25.71 3.89
C PRO A 98 13.01 25.17 4.11
N THR A 99 14.00 25.78 3.45
CA THR A 99 15.40 25.59 3.81
C THR A 99 15.64 26.43 5.07
N ASN A 100 15.65 25.81 6.25
CA ASN A 100 16.38 26.44 7.34
C ASN A 100 17.84 26.46 6.87
N ASN A 101 18.36 27.63 6.55
CA ASN A 101 19.80 27.81 6.47
C ASN A 101 20.33 27.36 7.84
N LEU A 102 21.16 26.32 7.87
CA LEU A 102 21.80 25.84 9.10
C LEU A 102 22.95 26.78 9.54
N ASP A 103 22.89 28.05 9.12
CA ASP A 103 23.94 29.07 9.25
C ASP A 103 23.52 30.27 10.12
N ASP A 104 22.38 30.20 10.84
CA ASP A 104 21.99 31.18 11.88
C ASP A 104 22.20 30.60 13.30
#